data_AF-A0AAN6LPG8-F1
#
_entry.id   AF-A0AAN6LPG8-F1
#
_cell.length_a   1.000
_cell.length_b   1.000
_cell.length_c   1.000
_cell.angle_alpha   90.00
_cell.angle_beta   90.00
_cell.angle_gamma   90.00
#
_symmetry.space_group_name_H-M   'P 1'
#
loop_
_entity.id
_entity.type
_entity.pdbx_description
1 polymer ?
#
loop_
_entity_poly.entity_id
_entity_poly.type
_entity_poly.pdbx_seq_one_letter_code
_entity_poly.pdbx_strand_id
1 'polypeptide(L)'
;MESKSTVAALNYSSGTTGLPKGVMISHQNVIANCEQSVFMRDLEQPYKPSSRPEERWLGFLPLYHAYGQLWSIVAAARTLSPCYFMRSFNYAKFLEHIQNHRITHIQTAPPVLVMLAKRPETKEYDLSSLENILCGAAPLSKELQNEVSAKCDLKIVQTWGMTEVTCSCLHVPGGRDDRSGSVGFIDPNASIKLVDDNGKEVGPGERGEIHVKGPNVCMGYWKNERATQETFDEDGFLKTGDVAVKDENGWYWIVDRKKELIKVKGFQVAPAELEALLLEHEHVADAAVCALQLEHEELPRAYVTIKSEQKGASSEWDIEKWVAGRVAKHKQLSGGVVFIEEVPKSPSGKIQRKILKEWAKKDARNFTDRRASAKL
;
A
#
# COMPACT_ATOMS: atom_id res chain seq x y z
N MET A 1 13.93 9.73 29.36
CA MET A 1 13.04 8.64 29.85
C MET A 1 11.60 8.91 29.48
N GLU A 2 11.08 10.13 29.64
CA GLU A 2 9.67 10.46 29.31
C GLU A 2 9.30 10.25 27.84
N SER A 3 10.19 10.54 26.88
CA SER A 3 9.89 10.37 25.46
C SER A 3 9.51 8.94 25.06
N LYS A 4 9.96 7.93 25.82
CA LYS A 4 9.63 6.50 25.63
C LYS A 4 8.24 6.13 26.12
N SER A 5 7.79 6.78 27.19
CA SER A 5 6.60 6.40 27.94
C SER A 5 5.41 7.33 27.73
N THR A 6 5.65 8.55 27.24
CA THR A 6 4.59 9.52 26.97
C THR A 6 4.04 9.33 25.57
N VAL A 7 2.73 9.06 25.48
CA VAL A 7 2.00 8.95 24.22
C VAL A 7 1.94 10.32 23.55
N ALA A 8 2.50 10.42 22.34
CA ALA A 8 2.43 11.60 21.48
C ALA A 8 1.17 11.59 20.61
N ALA A 9 0.74 10.42 20.15
CA ALA A 9 -0.43 10.29 19.28
C ALA A 9 -1.19 8.97 19.53
N LEU A 10 -2.52 9.04 19.35
CA LEU A 10 -3.42 7.90 19.32
C LEU A 10 -3.98 7.75 17.91
N ASN A 11 -3.37 6.87 17.12
CA ASN A 11 -3.79 6.65 15.74
C ASN A 11 -4.69 5.44 15.65
N TYR A 12 -5.94 5.64 15.26
CA TYR A 12 -6.89 4.54 15.14
C TYR A 12 -6.62 3.73 13.87
N SER A 13 -6.21 2.47 14.04
CA SER A 13 -6.07 1.51 12.94
C SER A 13 -7.35 0.71 12.78
N SER A 14 -7.70 0.35 11.54
CA SER A 14 -8.99 -0.28 11.22
C SER A 14 -9.16 -1.70 11.76
N GLY A 15 -8.13 -2.29 12.40
CA GLY A 15 -8.21 -3.52 13.18
C GLY A 15 -8.68 -4.76 12.39
N THR A 16 -7.91 -5.84 12.41
CA THR A 16 -8.34 -7.10 11.75
C THR A 16 -9.59 -7.74 12.39
N THR A 17 -10.00 -7.28 13.58
CA THR A 17 -11.16 -7.77 14.36
C THR A 17 -12.42 -6.92 14.18
N GLY A 18 -12.42 -5.92 13.30
CA GLY A 18 -13.62 -5.18 12.88
C GLY A 18 -13.96 -3.91 13.67
N LEU A 19 -13.38 -3.70 14.85
CA LEU A 19 -13.45 -2.42 15.59
C LEU A 19 -12.09 -1.70 15.50
N PRO A 20 -12.08 -0.38 15.26
CA PRO A 20 -10.84 0.39 15.27
C PRO A 20 -10.12 0.28 16.61
N LYS A 21 -8.79 0.10 16.57
CA LYS A 21 -7.94 0.06 17.78
C LYS A 21 -7.05 1.30 17.80
N GLY A 22 -7.02 2.02 18.92
CA GLY A 22 -6.15 3.20 19.09
C GLY A 22 -4.72 2.76 19.33
N VAL A 23 -3.83 2.92 18.35
CA VAL A 23 -2.40 2.61 18.48
C VAL A 23 -1.73 3.72 19.29
N MET A 24 -1.03 3.35 20.36
CA MET A 24 -0.28 4.27 21.20
C MET A 24 1.12 4.51 20.63
N ILE A 25 1.33 5.70 20.09
CA ILE A 25 2.63 6.13 19.54
C ILE A 25 3.30 7.06 20.54
N SER A 26 4.50 6.72 21.00
CA SER A 26 5.29 7.56 21.91
C SER A 26 5.99 8.70 21.17
N HIS A 27 6.45 9.72 21.90
CA HIS A 27 7.32 10.75 21.32
C HIS A 27 8.59 10.17 20.69
N GLN A 28 9.21 9.17 21.32
CA GLN A 28 10.38 8.52 20.74
C GLN A 28 10.04 7.82 19.43
N ASN A 29 8.88 7.17 19.34
CA ASN A 29 8.49 6.49 18.11
C ASN A 29 8.41 7.46 16.93
N VAL A 30 7.80 8.63 17.14
CA VAL A 30 7.72 9.70 16.13
C VAL A 30 9.10 10.21 15.73
N ILE A 31 9.97 10.52 16.71
CA ILE A 31 11.33 11.02 16.45
C ILE A 31 12.14 9.98 15.68
N ALA A 32 12.13 8.73 16.15
CA ALA A 32 12.89 7.65 15.54
C ALA A 32 12.44 7.41 14.10
N ASN A 33 11.13 7.35 13.84
CA ASN A 33 10.64 7.11 12.49
C ASN A 33 10.90 8.28 11.55
N CYS A 34 10.86 9.52 12.05
CA CYS A 34 11.23 10.69 11.26
C CYS A 34 12.70 10.65 10.85
N GLU A 35 13.63 10.41 11.79
CA GLU A 35 15.06 10.33 11.48
C GLU A 35 15.37 9.14 10.55
N GLN A 36 14.74 7.98 10.76
CA GLN A 36 14.85 6.81 9.87
C GLN A 36 14.40 7.13 8.45
N SER A 37 13.19 7.68 8.28
CA SER A 37 12.63 8.00 6.97
C SER A 37 13.41 9.09 6.24
N VAL A 38 13.85 10.15 6.95
CA VAL A 38 14.68 11.21 6.37
C VAL A 38 16.04 10.66 5.96
N PHE A 39 16.67 9.81 6.78
CA PHE A 39 17.92 9.14 6.44
C PHE A 39 17.78 8.27 5.18
N MET A 40 16.76 7.43 5.11
CA MET A 40 16.54 6.56 3.94
C MET A 40 16.26 7.36 2.67
N ARG A 41 15.51 8.47 2.77
CA ARG A 41 15.29 9.38 1.65
C ARG A 41 16.59 10.01 1.15
N ASP A 42 17.49 10.38 2.05
CA ASP A 42 18.71 11.10 1.69
C ASP A 42 19.92 10.17 1.43
N LEU A 43 19.75 8.85 1.62
CA LEU A 43 20.85 7.88 1.67
C LEU A 43 21.75 7.91 0.44
N GLU A 44 21.18 8.00 -0.76
CA GLU A 44 21.92 8.10 -2.02
C GLU A 44 21.79 9.49 -2.67
N GLN A 45 21.27 10.45 -1.91
CA GLN A 45 21.18 11.86 -2.27
C GLN A 45 21.78 12.76 -1.18
N PRO A 46 22.99 12.48 -0.67
CA PRO A 46 23.54 13.26 0.44
C PRO A 46 23.82 14.69 0.00
N TYR A 47 23.29 15.65 0.74
CA TYR A 47 23.59 17.07 0.61
C TYR A 47 24.20 17.61 1.91
N LYS A 48 24.96 18.70 1.82
CA LYS A 48 25.36 19.48 2.99
C LYS A 48 24.23 20.44 3.36
N PRO A 49 24.11 20.90 4.62
CA PRO A 49 23.09 21.89 4.99
C PRO A 49 23.08 23.13 4.10
N SER A 50 24.26 23.59 3.65
CA SER A 50 24.41 24.74 2.75
C SER A 50 24.09 24.44 1.28
N SER A 51 23.93 23.18 0.90
CA SER A 51 23.69 22.73 -0.47
C SER A 51 22.41 21.90 -0.59
N ARG A 52 21.56 21.92 0.44
CA ARG A 52 20.26 21.24 0.41
C ARG A 52 19.41 21.92 -0.67
N PRO A 53 18.87 21.18 -1.64
CA PRO A 53 17.95 21.73 -2.62
C PRO A 53 16.74 22.37 -1.92
N GLU A 54 16.23 23.47 -2.48
CA GLU A 54 14.98 24.05 -1.97
C GLU A 54 13.80 23.13 -2.33
N GLU A 55 13.33 22.41 -1.33
CA GLU A 55 12.20 21.50 -1.49
C GLU A 55 10.87 22.23 -1.26
N ARG A 56 9.87 21.94 -2.08
CA ARG A 56 8.46 22.31 -1.88
C ARG A 56 7.60 21.07 -1.92
N TRP A 57 6.82 20.84 -0.87
CA TRP A 57 6.03 19.63 -0.67
C TRP A 57 4.53 19.91 -0.75
N LEU A 58 3.74 18.95 -1.20
CA LEU A 58 2.28 19.06 -1.22
C LEU A 58 1.65 18.11 -0.21
N GLY A 59 1.08 18.67 0.86
CA GLY A 59 0.40 17.94 1.92
C GLY A 59 -1.08 17.75 1.61
N PHE A 60 -1.44 16.69 0.90
CA PHE A 60 -2.83 16.32 0.59
C PHE A 60 -3.29 15.02 1.26
N LEU A 61 -2.37 14.25 1.83
CA LEU A 61 -2.69 13.06 2.62
C LEU A 61 -3.39 13.47 3.93
N PRO A 62 -4.37 12.69 4.41
CA PRO A 62 -5.10 13.05 5.63
C PRO A 62 -4.18 13.14 6.86
N LEU A 63 -4.24 14.27 7.57
CA LEU A 63 -3.38 14.54 8.75
C LEU A 63 -3.71 13.71 9.98
N TYR A 64 -4.81 12.96 9.98
CA TYR A 64 -5.10 11.97 11.03
C TYR A 64 -4.48 10.60 10.72
N HIS A 65 -3.99 10.39 9.50
CA HIS A 65 -3.32 9.15 9.11
C HIS A 65 -1.82 9.29 9.37
N ALA A 66 -1.19 8.22 9.86
CA ALA A 66 0.22 8.19 10.23
C ALA A 66 1.16 8.72 9.11
N TYR A 67 0.83 8.39 7.85
CA TYR A 67 1.61 8.84 6.70
C TYR A 67 1.58 10.37 6.48
N GLY A 68 0.41 11.00 6.64
CA GLY A 68 0.28 12.45 6.57
C GLY A 68 0.86 13.16 7.79
N GLN A 69 0.77 12.56 8.97
CA GLN A 69 1.40 13.09 10.19
C GLN A 69 2.93 13.08 10.08
N LEU A 70 3.51 11.96 9.66
CA LEU A 70 4.95 11.84 9.58
C LEU A 70 5.52 12.80 8.54
N TRP A 71 5.02 12.77 7.30
CA TRP A 71 5.63 13.55 6.23
C TRP A 71 5.19 15.02 6.21
N SER A 72 3.88 15.28 6.18
CA SER A 72 3.39 16.65 6.01
C SER A 72 3.59 17.53 7.26
N ILE A 73 3.80 16.94 8.45
CA ILE A 73 3.99 17.68 9.70
C ILE A 73 5.42 17.51 10.23
N VAL A 74 5.77 16.31 10.67
CA VAL A 74 7.02 16.10 11.44
C VAL A 74 8.24 16.21 10.55
N ALA A 75 8.29 15.49 9.43
CA ALA A 75 9.42 15.48 8.51
C ALA A 75 9.56 16.83 7.82
N ALA A 76 8.47 17.44 7.35
CA ALA A 76 8.51 18.78 6.76
C ALA A 76 9.10 19.82 7.72
N ALA A 77 8.71 19.80 9.00
CA ALA A 77 9.31 20.66 10.02
C ALA A 77 10.79 20.31 10.29
N ARG A 78 11.13 19.02 10.35
CA ARG A 78 12.49 18.53 10.58
C ARG A 78 13.46 18.89 9.45
N THR A 79 12.96 18.98 8.22
CA THR A 79 13.74 19.30 7.03
C THR A 79 13.65 20.78 6.64
N LEU A 80 12.81 21.55 7.33
CA LEU A 80 12.50 22.95 7.01
C LEU A 80 11.94 23.11 5.58
N SER A 81 11.22 22.10 5.09
CA SER A 81 10.63 22.10 3.75
C SER A 81 9.23 22.73 3.79
N PRO A 82 8.95 23.81 3.03
CA PRO A 82 7.59 24.34 2.88
C PRO A 82 6.60 23.28 2.40
N CYS A 83 5.52 23.09 3.17
CA CYS A 83 4.45 22.15 2.85
C CYS A 83 3.14 22.90 2.55
N TYR A 84 2.65 22.78 1.31
CA TYR A 84 1.41 23.39 0.84
C TYR A 84 0.26 22.43 1.13
N PHE A 85 -0.71 22.82 1.96
CA PHE A 85 -1.78 21.93 2.38
C PHE A 85 -3.02 22.05 1.49
N MET A 86 -3.52 20.91 1.05
CA MET A 86 -4.84 20.82 0.40
C MET A 86 -5.90 20.52 1.46
N ARG A 87 -7.00 21.29 1.47
CA ARG A 87 -8.13 21.05 2.38
C ARG A 87 -8.77 19.68 2.16
N SER A 88 -8.87 19.27 0.90
CA SER A 88 -9.33 17.96 0.46
C SER A 88 -8.68 17.63 -0.88
N PHE A 89 -8.54 16.34 -1.17
CA PHE A 89 -7.99 15.90 -2.44
C PHE A 89 -8.98 16.17 -3.59
N ASN A 90 -8.52 16.85 -4.62
CA ASN A 90 -9.18 16.99 -5.91
C ASN A 90 -8.08 16.91 -6.99
N TYR A 91 -8.27 16.06 -7.98
CA TYR A 91 -7.19 15.73 -8.92
C TYR A 91 -6.73 16.92 -9.77
N ALA A 92 -7.66 17.69 -10.34
CA ALA A 92 -7.31 18.87 -11.15
C ALA A 92 -6.62 19.95 -10.29
N LYS A 93 -7.11 20.20 -9.07
CA LYS A 93 -6.44 21.11 -8.13
C LYS A 93 -5.08 20.60 -7.68
N PHE A 94 -4.93 19.30 -7.49
CA PHE A 94 -3.64 18.68 -7.17
C PHE A 94 -2.60 18.96 -8.26
N LEU A 95 -2.95 18.76 -9.54
CA LEU A 95 -2.09 19.09 -10.68
C LEU A 95 -1.81 20.61 -10.77
N GLU A 96 -2.84 21.44 -10.62
CA GLU A 96 -2.71 22.91 -10.59
C GLU A 96 -1.74 23.38 -9.49
N HIS A 97 -1.82 22.80 -8.29
CA HIS A 97 -0.93 23.15 -7.19
C HIS A 97 0.51 22.71 -7.45
N ILE A 98 0.74 21.55 -8.08
CA ILE A 98 2.08 21.12 -8.49
C ILE A 98 2.69 22.17 -9.42
N GLN A 99 1.97 22.56 -10.46
CA GLN A 99 2.43 23.55 -11.44
C GLN A 99 2.67 24.92 -10.80
N ASN A 100 1.66 25.47 -10.11
CA ASN A 100 1.69 26.85 -9.64
C ASN A 100 2.66 27.07 -8.48
N HIS A 101 2.82 26.07 -7.61
CA HIS A 101 3.75 26.15 -6.48
C HIS A 101 5.09 25.46 -6.76
N ARG A 102 5.29 24.96 -7.99
CA ARG A 102 6.47 24.22 -8.43
C ARG A 102 6.87 23.14 -7.42
N ILE A 103 5.90 22.30 -7.04
CA ILE A 103 6.10 21.24 -6.05
C ILE A 103 7.19 20.29 -6.55
N THR A 104 8.09 19.93 -5.64
CA THR A 104 9.27 19.07 -5.91
C THR A 104 9.10 17.65 -5.39
N HIS A 105 8.39 17.49 -4.27
CA HIS A 105 8.25 16.21 -3.60
C HIS A 105 6.79 15.95 -3.27
N ILE A 106 6.35 14.73 -3.55
CA ILE A 106 5.03 14.26 -3.11
C ILE A 106 5.15 12.91 -2.42
N GLN A 107 4.51 12.80 -1.26
CA GLN A 107 4.25 11.54 -0.59
C GLN A 107 2.82 11.12 -0.92
N THR A 108 2.66 9.94 -1.52
CA THR A 108 1.39 9.56 -2.14
C THR A 108 1.05 8.09 -1.98
N ALA A 109 -0.19 7.76 -2.31
CA ALA A 109 -0.70 6.41 -2.36
C ALA A 109 -0.91 5.96 -3.83
N PRO A 110 -0.88 4.64 -4.11
CA PRO A 110 -1.02 4.10 -5.46
C PRO A 110 -2.20 4.63 -6.29
N PRO A 111 -3.40 4.91 -5.73
CA PRO A 111 -4.51 5.45 -6.54
C PRO A 111 -4.18 6.78 -7.23
N VAL A 112 -3.36 7.63 -6.63
CA VAL A 112 -2.93 8.89 -7.26
C VAL A 112 -1.96 8.60 -8.40
N LEU A 113 -1.11 7.57 -8.27
CA LEU A 113 -0.24 7.12 -9.38
C LEU A 113 -1.05 6.53 -10.53
N VAL A 114 -2.12 5.79 -10.24
CA VAL A 114 -3.08 5.33 -11.27
C VAL A 114 -3.68 6.54 -11.99
N MET A 115 -4.10 7.58 -11.26
CA MET A 115 -4.61 8.80 -11.88
C MET A 115 -3.55 9.48 -12.77
N LEU A 116 -2.31 9.64 -12.28
CA LEU A 116 -1.20 10.19 -13.06
C LEU A 116 -0.92 9.38 -14.33
N ALA A 117 -0.97 8.05 -14.26
CA ALA A 117 -0.79 7.17 -15.40
C ALA A 117 -1.93 7.31 -16.42
N LYS A 118 -3.18 7.16 -15.96
CA LYS A 118 -4.33 6.86 -16.82
C LYS A 118 -5.19 8.07 -17.17
N ARG A 119 -5.21 9.14 -16.37
CA ARG A 119 -6.11 10.28 -16.60
C ARG A 119 -5.54 11.29 -17.60
N PRO A 120 -6.32 11.73 -18.60
CA PRO A 120 -5.87 12.66 -19.64
C PRO A 120 -5.50 14.04 -19.09
N GLU A 121 -6.18 14.51 -18.04
CA GLU A 121 -5.95 15.82 -17.41
C GLU A 121 -4.48 16.00 -17.00
N THR A 122 -3.77 14.92 -16.70
CA THR A 122 -2.34 14.95 -16.36
C THR A 122 -1.49 15.65 -17.42
N LYS A 123 -1.86 15.55 -18.70
CA LYS A 123 -1.13 16.16 -19.82
C LYS A 123 -1.35 17.66 -19.95
N GLU A 124 -2.33 18.21 -19.23
CA GLU A 124 -2.73 19.62 -19.30
C GLU A 124 -1.93 20.53 -18.35
N TYR A 125 -1.08 19.94 -17.48
CA TYR A 125 -0.34 20.66 -16.45
C TYR A 125 1.16 20.36 -16.52
N ASP A 126 1.99 21.35 -16.17
CA ASP A 126 3.44 21.21 -16.02
C ASP A 126 3.79 20.55 -14.67
N LEU A 127 4.29 19.32 -14.75
CA LEU A 127 4.78 18.54 -13.59
C LEU A 127 6.30 18.46 -13.52
N SER A 128 7.03 19.20 -14.36
CA SER A 128 8.50 19.12 -14.50
C SER A 128 9.27 19.53 -13.25
N SER A 129 8.61 20.17 -12.29
CA SER A 129 9.24 20.52 -11.01
C SER A 129 9.36 19.33 -10.05
N LEU A 130 8.65 18.22 -10.29
CA LEU A 130 8.72 17.04 -9.43
C LEU A 130 10.08 16.35 -9.59
N GLU A 131 10.76 16.15 -8.47
CA GLU A 131 12.06 15.47 -8.41
C GLU A 131 11.94 14.08 -7.77
N ASN A 132 10.97 13.91 -6.86
CA ASN A 132 10.83 12.67 -6.10
C ASN A 132 9.37 12.37 -5.75
N ILE A 133 8.97 11.11 -5.93
CA ILE A 133 7.69 10.58 -5.48
C ILE A 133 7.96 9.41 -4.54
N LEU A 134 7.53 9.54 -3.29
CA LEU A 134 7.48 8.43 -2.34
C LEU A 134 6.07 7.84 -2.35
N CYS A 135 5.95 6.56 -2.74
CA CYS A 135 4.69 5.85 -2.75
C CYS A 135 4.62 4.80 -1.64
N GLY A 136 3.49 4.76 -0.93
CA GLY A 136 3.28 3.76 0.12
C GLY A 136 1.82 3.65 0.50
N ALA A 137 1.58 3.11 1.69
CA ALA A 137 0.26 2.88 2.28
C ALA A 137 -0.65 1.86 1.57
N ALA A 138 -0.36 1.44 0.34
CA ALA A 138 -1.01 0.30 -0.32
C ALA A 138 -0.02 -0.35 -1.30
N PRO A 139 -0.27 -1.60 -1.75
CA PRO A 139 0.57 -2.24 -2.75
C PRO A 139 0.69 -1.39 -4.02
N LEU A 140 1.92 -1.17 -4.48
CA LEU A 140 2.21 -0.56 -5.78
C LEU A 140 2.87 -1.62 -6.68
N SER A 141 2.26 -1.85 -7.84
CA SER A 141 2.85 -2.77 -8.82
C SER A 141 4.09 -2.19 -9.46
N LYS A 142 5.02 -3.08 -9.84
CA LYS A 142 6.21 -2.76 -10.61
C LYS A 142 5.83 -2.04 -11.92
N GLU A 143 4.78 -2.50 -12.57
CA GLU A 143 4.32 -2.01 -13.87
C GLU A 143 3.83 -0.56 -13.75
N LEU A 144 3.02 -0.26 -12.73
CA LEU A 144 2.54 1.10 -12.48
C LEU A 144 3.67 2.03 -12.04
N GLN A 145 4.58 1.57 -11.17
CA GLN A 145 5.78 2.31 -10.78
C GLN A 145 6.59 2.70 -12.03
N ASN A 146 6.86 1.74 -12.91
CA ASN A 146 7.68 1.94 -14.11
C ASN A 146 6.98 2.83 -15.14
N GLU A 147 5.67 2.66 -15.35
CA GLU A 147 4.85 3.48 -16.25
C GLU A 147 4.88 4.96 -15.83
N VAL A 148 4.60 5.25 -14.55
CA VAL A 148 4.56 6.65 -14.07
C VAL A 148 5.96 7.24 -14.02
N SER A 149 6.97 6.48 -13.59
CA SER A 149 8.36 6.95 -13.58
C SER A 149 8.83 7.34 -14.98
N ALA A 150 8.48 6.57 -16.01
CA ALA A 150 8.81 6.90 -17.40
C ALA A 150 7.99 8.09 -17.93
N LYS A 151 6.70 8.17 -17.60
CA LYS A 151 5.81 9.25 -18.06
C LYS A 151 6.17 10.61 -17.46
N CYS A 152 6.62 10.63 -16.21
CA CYS A 152 6.98 11.84 -15.48
C CYS A 152 8.49 12.12 -15.46
N ASP A 153 9.31 11.29 -16.11
CA ASP A 153 10.78 11.35 -16.12
C ASP A 153 11.38 11.54 -14.71
N LEU A 154 10.92 10.74 -13.76
CA LEU A 154 11.35 10.82 -12.36
C LEU A 154 11.44 9.45 -11.71
N LYS A 155 12.08 9.39 -10.54
CA LYS A 155 12.23 8.17 -9.76
C LYS A 155 11.10 8.07 -8.74
N ILE A 156 10.29 7.03 -8.86
CA ILE A 156 9.31 6.66 -7.83
C ILE A 156 9.96 5.64 -6.91
N VAL A 157 10.01 5.97 -5.63
CA VAL A 157 10.51 5.06 -4.58
C VAL A 157 9.34 4.56 -3.74
N GLN A 158 9.41 3.30 -3.33
CA GLN A 158 8.37 2.71 -2.48
C GLN A 158 8.78 2.69 -1.01
N THR A 159 7.78 2.66 -0.14
CA THR A 159 7.93 2.37 1.29
C THR A 159 6.84 1.44 1.77
N TRP A 160 7.18 0.59 2.74
CA TRP A 160 6.20 -0.18 3.50
C TRP A 160 6.18 0.22 4.97
N GLY A 161 4.98 0.15 5.53
CA GLY A 161 4.75 0.21 6.95
C GLY A 161 3.26 0.21 7.30
N MET A 162 3.00 0.49 8.56
CA MET A 162 1.70 0.45 9.19
C MET A 162 1.66 1.41 10.38
N THR A 163 0.47 1.68 10.91
CA THR A 163 0.32 2.56 12.07
C THR A 163 1.13 2.07 13.27
N GLU A 164 1.19 0.75 13.47
CA GLU A 164 1.90 0.10 14.58
C GLU A 164 3.43 0.20 14.48
N VAL A 165 3.99 0.59 13.32
CA VAL A 165 5.42 0.98 13.17
C VAL A 165 5.58 2.49 13.03
N THR A 166 4.61 3.25 13.56
CA THR A 166 4.48 4.71 13.47
C THR A 166 4.11 5.22 12.09
N CYS A 167 4.78 4.77 11.03
CA CYS A 167 4.40 5.03 9.65
C CYS A 167 5.05 4.03 8.70
N SER A 168 6.38 3.96 8.71
CA SER A 168 7.20 3.17 7.78
C SER A 168 8.26 2.37 8.51
N CYS A 169 8.72 1.28 7.91
CA CYS A 169 9.88 0.51 8.42
C CYS A 169 10.73 -0.13 7.31
N LEU A 170 10.29 0.00 6.05
CA LEU A 170 11.03 -0.37 4.85
C LEU A 170 11.00 0.80 3.87
N HIS A 171 12.14 1.14 3.27
CA HIS A 171 12.22 2.15 2.22
C HIS A 171 13.17 1.72 1.10
N VAL A 172 12.79 2.01 -0.13
CA VAL A 172 13.75 2.16 -1.22
C VAL A 172 14.57 3.44 -0.96
N PRO A 173 15.91 3.38 -0.94
CA PRO A 173 16.75 4.56 -0.77
C PRO A 173 16.40 5.66 -1.78
N GLY A 174 16.26 6.90 -1.32
CA GLY A 174 15.99 8.00 -2.25
C GLY A 174 17.17 8.22 -3.20
N GLY A 175 16.87 8.57 -4.45
CA GLY A 175 17.85 8.68 -5.54
C GLY A 175 18.15 7.38 -6.27
N ARG A 176 17.81 6.24 -5.69
CA ARG A 176 17.91 4.95 -6.35
C ARG A 176 16.83 4.82 -7.43
N ASP A 177 17.23 4.39 -8.62
CA ASP A 177 16.29 4.00 -9.67
C ASP A 177 15.94 2.53 -9.50
N ASP A 178 14.97 2.24 -8.62
CA ASP A 178 14.38 0.90 -8.52
C ASP A 178 13.26 0.75 -9.55
N ARG A 179 13.27 -0.39 -10.24
CA ARG A 179 12.26 -0.80 -11.24
C ARG A 179 11.72 -2.19 -10.95
N SER A 180 11.98 -2.73 -9.76
CA SER A 180 11.67 -4.11 -9.38
C SER A 180 10.31 -4.27 -8.71
N GLY A 181 9.70 -3.17 -8.22
CA GLY A 181 8.48 -3.23 -7.40
C GLY A 181 8.75 -3.56 -5.93
N SER A 182 10.00 -3.40 -5.47
CA SER A 182 10.36 -3.64 -4.08
C SER A 182 9.94 -2.47 -3.18
N VAL A 183 9.73 -2.75 -1.90
CA VAL A 183 9.59 -1.74 -0.84
C VAL A 183 10.93 -1.38 -0.17
N GLY A 184 12.03 -1.95 -0.66
CA GLY A 184 13.40 -1.61 -0.32
C GLY A 184 13.96 -2.32 0.91
N PHE A 185 14.78 -1.59 1.67
CA PHE A 185 15.54 -2.12 2.80
C PHE A 185 14.89 -1.76 4.14
N ILE A 186 15.29 -2.51 5.16
CA ILE A 186 14.99 -2.20 6.55
C ILE A 186 15.53 -0.84 6.98
N ASP A 187 14.71 -0.09 7.69
CA ASP A 187 15.09 1.20 8.27
C ASP A 187 16.18 1.04 9.34
N PRO A 188 17.07 2.03 9.52
CA PRO A 188 18.14 1.97 10.50
C PRO A 188 17.63 1.68 11.92
N ASN A 189 18.37 0.89 12.68
CA ASN A 189 18.02 0.48 14.05
C ASN A 189 16.72 -0.33 14.18
N ALA A 190 16.15 -0.83 13.08
CA ALA A 190 15.10 -1.85 13.11
C ALA A 190 15.69 -3.25 12.86
N SER A 191 14.91 -4.28 13.21
CA SER A 191 15.19 -5.68 12.92
C SER A 191 13.91 -6.34 12.40
N ILE A 192 14.03 -7.11 11.32
CA ILE A 192 12.93 -7.85 10.71
C ILE A 192 13.32 -9.32 10.59
N LYS A 193 12.43 -10.21 11.02
CA LYS A 193 12.44 -11.63 10.68
C LYS A 193 11.18 -11.98 9.88
N LEU A 194 11.29 -12.95 8.97
CA LEU A 194 10.15 -13.47 8.21
C LEU A 194 9.80 -14.84 8.79
N VAL A 195 8.55 -15.03 9.22
CA VAL A 195 8.14 -16.25 9.95
C VAL A 195 7.08 -17.02 9.16
N ASP A 196 7.27 -18.33 8.96
CA ASP A 196 6.29 -19.19 8.28
C ASP A 196 5.06 -19.50 9.15
N ASP A 197 4.12 -20.28 8.60
CA ASP A 197 2.91 -20.69 9.33
C ASP A 197 3.19 -21.68 10.48
N ASN A 198 4.39 -22.27 10.55
CA ASN A 198 4.83 -23.15 11.65
C ASN A 198 5.57 -22.38 12.75
N GLY A 199 5.75 -21.06 12.62
CA GLY A 199 6.47 -20.23 13.58
C GLY A 199 7.99 -20.26 13.39
N LYS A 200 8.50 -20.76 12.27
CA LYS A 200 9.93 -20.82 11.97
C LYS A 200 10.36 -19.63 11.12
N GLU A 201 11.52 -19.06 11.43
CA GLU A 201 12.13 -18.05 10.57
C GLU A 201 12.57 -18.66 9.23
N VAL A 202 12.24 -17.99 8.12
CA VAL A 202 12.55 -18.43 6.76
C VAL A 202 13.72 -17.65 6.15
N GLY A 203 14.40 -18.29 5.19
CA GLY A 203 15.55 -17.72 4.49
C GLY A 203 15.18 -16.80 3.32
N PRO A 204 16.19 -16.28 2.60
CA PRO A 204 15.99 -15.55 1.35
C PRO A 204 15.17 -16.37 0.32
N GLY A 205 14.29 -15.70 -0.42
CA GLY A 205 13.42 -16.30 -1.43
C GLY A 205 12.15 -16.97 -0.90
N GLU A 206 12.08 -17.23 0.41
CA GLU A 206 10.93 -17.85 1.05
C GLU A 206 9.90 -16.81 1.54
N ARG A 207 8.62 -17.19 1.56
CA ARG A 207 7.54 -16.34 2.05
C ARG A 207 7.41 -16.48 3.56
N GLY A 208 7.30 -15.36 4.27
CA GLY A 208 6.99 -15.34 5.70
C GLY A 208 6.29 -14.06 6.13
N GLU A 209 5.59 -14.15 7.26
CA GLU A 209 5.00 -13.00 7.94
C GLU A 209 6.11 -12.10 8.49
N ILE A 210 6.00 -10.79 8.23
CA ILE A 210 6.95 -9.80 8.74
C ILE A 210 6.73 -9.68 10.25
N HIS A 211 7.76 -10.02 11.02
CA HIS A 211 7.87 -9.68 12.43
C HIS A 211 8.92 -8.58 12.56
N VAL A 212 8.57 -7.45 13.18
CA VAL A 212 9.43 -6.26 13.20
C VAL A 212 9.66 -5.73 14.62
N LYS A 213 10.89 -5.33 14.92
CA LYS A 213 11.28 -4.71 16.19
C LYS A 213 12.12 -3.47 15.89
N GLY A 214 11.88 -2.38 16.59
CA GLY A 214 12.60 -1.14 16.35
C GLY A 214 12.10 0.02 17.22
N PRO A 215 12.84 1.14 17.26
CA PRO A 215 12.46 2.31 18.05
C PRO A 215 11.21 3.03 17.53
N ASN A 216 10.76 2.74 16.31
CA ASN A 216 9.53 3.23 15.69
C ASN A 216 8.31 2.32 15.94
N VAL A 217 8.47 1.17 16.61
CA VAL A 217 7.37 0.26 16.93
C VAL A 217 6.55 0.80 18.11
N CYS A 218 5.22 0.77 17.99
CA CYS A 218 4.28 1.35 18.94
C CYS A 218 4.37 0.75 20.35
N MET A 219 3.76 1.43 21.31
CA MET A 219 3.67 0.97 22.71
C MET A 219 2.61 -0.13 22.91
N GLY A 220 1.75 -0.35 21.92
CA GLY A 220 0.56 -1.21 22.00
C GLY A 220 -0.73 -0.47 21.69
N TYR A 221 -1.85 -0.99 22.20
CA TYR A 221 -3.20 -0.45 21.97
C TYR A 221 -3.81 0.18 23.22
N TRP A 222 -4.40 1.36 23.06
CA TRP A 222 -5.04 2.14 24.11
C TRP A 222 -6.18 1.35 24.77
N LYS A 223 -6.05 1.13 26.08
CA LYS A 223 -7.02 0.38 26.91
C LYS A 223 -7.37 -1.00 26.35
N ASN A 224 -6.43 -1.66 25.67
CA ASN A 224 -6.64 -2.98 25.09
C ASN A 224 -5.40 -3.87 25.28
N GLU A 225 -5.17 -4.28 26.52
CA GLU A 225 -4.03 -5.12 26.92
C GLU A 225 -4.01 -6.46 26.20
N ARG A 226 -5.18 -7.09 26.03
CA ARG A 226 -5.29 -8.36 25.30
C ARG A 226 -4.79 -8.23 23.87
N ALA A 227 -5.30 -7.25 23.12
CA ALA A 227 -4.82 -7.01 21.76
C ALA A 227 -3.34 -6.66 21.72
N THR A 228 -2.83 -5.96 22.75
CA THR A 228 -1.41 -5.60 22.85
C THR A 228 -0.55 -6.85 23.00
N GLN A 229 -0.87 -7.72 23.97
CA GLN A 229 -0.18 -8.99 24.19
C GLN A 229 -0.23 -9.90 22.96
N GLU A 230 -1.39 -10.00 22.30
CA GLU A 230 -1.57 -10.79 21.07
C GLU A 230 -0.75 -10.27 19.88
N THR A 231 -0.28 -9.02 19.91
CA THR A 231 0.35 -8.34 18.78
C THR A 231 1.87 -8.46 18.77
N PHE A 232 2.48 -8.74 19.91
CA PHE A 232 3.92 -9.00 20.01
C PHE A 232 4.18 -10.51 20.15
N ASP A 233 5.32 -10.97 19.66
CA ASP A 233 5.86 -12.30 20.00
C ASP A 233 6.68 -12.25 21.29
N GLU A 234 7.17 -13.41 21.75
CA GLU A 234 7.91 -13.55 23.01
C GLU A 234 9.22 -12.76 23.03
N ASP A 235 9.80 -12.49 21.86
CA ASP A 235 11.02 -11.71 21.68
C ASP A 235 10.75 -10.19 21.59
N GLY A 236 9.48 -9.79 21.62
CA GLY A 236 9.03 -8.41 21.50
C GLY A 236 9.02 -7.88 20.06
N PHE A 237 8.95 -8.74 19.04
CA PHE A 237 8.67 -8.32 17.67
C PHE A 237 7.17 -8.15 17.46
N LEU A 238 6.80 -7.07 16.78
CA LEU A 238 5.45 -6.82 16.29
C LEU A 238 5.11 -7.81 15.16
N LYS A 239 4.04 -8.58 15.33
CA LYS A 239 3.44 -9.45 14.31
C LYS A 239 2.56 -8.60 13.40
N THR A 240 3.02 -8.35 12.18
CA THR A 240 2.39 -7.35 11.31
C THR A 240 1.15 -7.87 10.58
N GLY A 241 1.06 -9.19 10.37
CA GLY A 241 0.08 -9.82 9.50
C GLY A 241 0.31 -9.58 8.00
N ASP A 242 1.41 -8.93 7.60
CA ASP A 242 1.82 -8.75 6.21
C ASP A 242 2.86 -9.83 5.84
N VAL A 243 2.72 -10.44 4.67
CA VAL A 243 3.62 -11.48 4.16
C VAL A 243 4.58 -10.84 3.15
N ALA A 244 5.86 -11.17 3.26
CA ALA A 244 6.89 -10.72 2.34
C ALA A 244 7.85 -11.84 1.95
N VAL A 245 8.66 -11.53 0.93
CA VAL A 245 9.88 -12.27 0.57
C VAL A 245 11.05 -11.30 0.67
N LYS A 246 12.20 -11.77 1.13
CA LYS A 246 13.48 -11.04 1.07
C LYS A 246 14.46 -11.71 0.12
N ASP A 247 15.29 -10.95 -0.58
CA ASP A 247 16.41 -11.51 -1.34
C ASP A 247 17.69 -11.63 -0.48
N GLU A 248 18.76 -12.14 -1.08
CA GLU A 248 20.07 -12.28 -0.43
C GLU A 248 20.74 -10.92 -0.13
N ASN A 249 20.32 -9.85 -0.81
CA ASN A 249 20.86 -8.51 -0.63
C ASN A 249 20.09 -7.70 0.42
N GLY A 250 18.98 -8.23 0.97
CA GLY A 250 18.16 -7.57 1.98
C GLY A 250 17.06 -6.67 1.42
N TRP A 251 16.70 -6.82 0.14
CA TRP A 251 15.53 -6.19 -0.47
C TRP A 251 14.26 -6.95 -0.11
N TYR A 252 13.17 -6.23 0.11
CA TYR A 252 11.88 -6.82 0.49
C TYR A 252 10.80 -6.58 -0.57
N TRP A 253 9.98 -7.60 -0.82
CA TRP A 253 8.77 -7.50 -1.63
C TRP A 253 7.57 -7.94 -0.80
N ILE A 254 6.56 -7.09 -0.72
CA ILE A 254 5.31 -7.41 -0.05
C ILE A 254 4.49 -8.30 -0.97
N VAL A 255 4.05 -9.45 -0.45
CA VAL A 255 3.20 -10.39 -1.18
C VAL A 255 1.75 -9.99 -1.02
N ASP A 256 1.23 -9.99 0.21
CA ASP A 256 -0.12 -9.54 0.56
C ASP A 256 -0.29 -9.54 2.10
N ARG A 257 -1.48 -9.24 2.58
CA ARG A 257 -1.88 -9.51 3.97
C ARG A 257 -2.22 -10.97 4.15
N LYS A 258 -1.71 -11.60 5.21
CA LYS A 258 -1.99 -12.99 5.59
C LYS A 258 -3.48 -13.30 5.68
N LYS A 259 -4.30 -12.34 6.10
CA LYS A 259 -5.77 -12.46 6.20
C LYS A 259 -6.54 -12.14 4.91
N GLU A 260 -5.86 -11.62 3.89
CA GLU A 260 -6.46 -11.28 2.59
C GLU A 260 -6.10 -12.30 1.50
N LEU A 261 -5.04 -13.10 1.71
CA LEU A 261 -4.72 -14.24 0.86
C LEU A 261 -5.92 -15.16 0.67
N ILE A 262 -6.28 -15.40 -0.59
CA ILE A 262 -7.38 -16.26 -1.01
C ILE A 262 -6.87 -17.70 -1.04
N LYS A 263 -7.59 -18.61 -0.40
CA LYS A 263 -7.23 -20.02 -0.26
C LYS A 263 -7.87 -20.88 -1.35
N VAL A 264 -7.21 -20.98 -2.49
CA VAL A 264 -7.70 -21.75 -3.65
C VAL A 264 -7.11 -23.16 -3.62
N LYS A 265 -7.88 -24.15 -3.19
CA LYS A 265 -7.47 -25.58 -3.17
C LYS A 265 -6.12 -25.82 -2.47
N GLY A 266 -5.89 -25.12 -1.35
CA GLY A 266 -4.65 -25.19 -0.58
C GLY A 266 -3.53 -24.25 -1.07
N PHE A 267 -3.69 -23.59 -2.22
CA PHE A 267 -2.78 -22.55 -2.67
C PHE A 267 -3.20 -21.18 -2.13
N GLN A 268 -2.22 -20.34 -1.78
CA GLN A 268 -2.45 -18.95 -1.39
C GLN A 268 -2.31 -18.05 -2.61
N VAL A 269 -3.38 -17.35 -2.96
CA VAL A 269 -3.45 -16.37 -4.03
C VAL A 269 -3.51 -14.98 -3.42
N ALA A 270 -2.61 -14.09 -3.85
CA ALA A 270 -2.60 -12.69 -3.42
C ALA A 270 -3.59 -11.87 -4.26
N PRO A 271 -4.66 -11.29 -3.67
CA PRO A 271 -5.48 -10.31 -4.36
C PRO A 271 -4.68 -9.21 -5.06
N ALA A 272 -3.63 -8.69 -4.40
CA ALA A 272 -2.83 -7.58 -4.94
C ALA A 272 -2.13 -7.95 -6.26
N GLU A 273 -1.70 -9.21 -6.43
CA GLU A 273 -1.10 -9.71 -7.67
C GLU A 273 -2.09 -9.67 -8.83
N LEU A 274 -3.33 -10.09 -8.58
CA LEU A 274 -4.39 -10.09 -9.60
C LEU A 274 -4.90 -8.69 -9.92
N GLU A 275 -4.94 -7.80 -8.93
CA GLU A 275 -5.26 -6.38 -9.11
C GLU A 275 -4.24 -5.69 -10.00
N ALA A 276 -2.95 -5.91 -9.74
CA ALA A 276 -1.87 -5.38 -10.56
C ALA A 276 -2.02 -5.83 -12.03
N LEU A 277 -2.22 -7.12 -12.25
CA LEU A 277 -2.41 -7.68 -13.59
C LEU A 277 -3.65 -7.10 -14.29
N LEU A 278 -4.76 -6.94 -13.58
CA LEU A 278 -5.99 -6.35 -14.15
C LEU A 278 -5.78 -4.91 -14.61
N LEU A 279 -4.96 -4.12 -13.92
CA LEU A 279 -4.64 -2.73 -14.28
C LEU A 279 -3.80 -2.60 -15.55
N GLU A 280 -3.16 -3.68 -16.01
CA GLU A 280 -2.46 -3.73 -17.30
C GLU A 280 -3.42 -3.87 -18.49
N HIS A 281 -4.67 -4.31 -18.27
CA HIS A 281 -5.64 -4.47 -19.33
C HIS A 281 -6.07 -3.10 -19.90
N GLU A 282 -6.04 -2.94 -21.22
CA GLU A 282 -6.24 -1.64 -21.89
C GLU A 282 -7.60 -0.98 -21.56
N HIS A 283 -8.66 -1.76 -21.38
CA HIS A 283 -10.00 -1.28 -21.02
C HIS A 283 -10.22 -1.02 -19.52
N VAL A 284 -9.35 -1.50 -18.63
CA VAL A 284 -9.54 -1.42 -17.17
C VAL A 284 -9.03 -0.08 -16.65
N ALA A 285 -9.87 0.61 -15.89
CA ALA A 285 -9.53 1.86 -15.21
C ALA A 285 -9.07 1.62 -13.76
N ASP A 286 -9.72 0.68 -13.07
CA ASP A 286 -9.43 0.33 -11.67
C ASP A 286 -9.92 -1.09 -11.39
N ALA A 287 -9.33 -1.77 -10.41
CA ALA A 287 -9.71 -3.13 -10.06
C ALA A 287 -9.52 -3.43 -8.57
N ALA A 288 -10.37 -4.31 -8.04
CA ALA A 288 -10.19 -4.90 -6.73
C ALA A 288 -10.58 -6.37 -6.71
N VAL A 289 -9.79 -7.18 -6.04
CA VAL A 289 -9.94 -8.63 -5.95
C VAL A 289 -10.22 -9.06 -4.50
N CYS A 290 -11.08 -10.06 -4.33
CA CYS A 290 -11.32 -10.67 -3.04
C CYS A 290 -11.71 -12.16 -3.19
N ALA A 291 -11.77 -12.87 -2.07
CA ALA A 291 -12.32 -14.21 -2.01
C ALA A 291 -13.85 -14.17 -2.17
N LEU A 292 -14.37 -14.85 -3.19
CA LEU A 292 -15.74 -15.34 -3.21
C LEU A 292 -15.80 -16.63 -2.40
N GLN A 293 -16.31 -16.54 -1.18
CA GLN A 293 -16.45 -17.69 -0.29
C GLN A 293 -17.66 -18.54 -0.70
N LEU A 294 -17.39 -19.78 -1.13
CA LEU A 294 -18.38 -20.85 -1.24
C LEU A 294 -18.27 -21.79 -0.02
N GLU A 295 -19.17 -22.78 0.07
CA GLU A 295 -19.29 -23.67 1.23
C GLU A 295 -17.98 -24.40 1.59
N HIS A 296 -17.19 -24.80 0.58
CA HIS A 296 -15.97 -25.58 0.77
C HIS A 296 -14.75 -25.04 0.00
N GLU A 297 -14.87 -23.89 -0.68
CA GLU A 297 -13.78 -23.32 -1.46
C GLU A 297 -13.84 -21.80 -1.48
N GLU A 298 -12.68 -21.16 -1.64
CA GLU A 298 -12.57 -19.76 -1.99
C GLU A 298 -12.19 -19.64 -3.47
N LEU A 299 -12.88 -18.76 -4.18
CA LEU A 299 -12.61 -18.46 -5.59
C LEU A 299 -12.19 -16.99 -5.74
N PRO A 300 -11.13 -16.67 -6.49
CA PRO A 300 -10.78 -15.27 -6.76
C PRO A 300 -11.88 -14.59 -7.58
N ARG A 301 -12.40 -13.46 -7.07
CA ARG A 301 -13.42 -12.61 -7.70
C ARG A 301 -12.86 -11.22 -7.92
N ALA A 302 -13.04 -10.67 -9.11
CA ALA A 302 -12.65 -9.30 -9.41
C ALA A 302 -13.87 -8.39 -9.56
N TYR A 303 -13.77 -7.19 -9.00
CA TYR A 303 -14.64 -6.06 -9.27
C TYR A 303 -13.84 -5.03 -10.07
N VAL A 304 -14.32 -4.67 -11.25
CA VAL A 304 -13.56 -3.92 -12.25
C VAL A 304 -14.32 -2.67 -12.67
N THR A 305 -13.65 -1.54 -12.68
CA THR A 305 -14.13 -0.32 -13.32
C THR A 305 -13.54 -0.22 -14.71
N ILE A 306 -14.38 -0.03 -15.73
CA ILE A 306 -13.98 0.11 -17.14
C ILE A 306 -13.79 1.59 -17.45
N LYS A 307 -12.77 1.90 -18.27
CA LYS A 307 -12.55 3.26 -18.77
C LYS A 307 -13.77 3.79 -19.51
N SER A 308 -14.10 5.06 -19.32
CA SER A 308 -15.33 5.67 -19.87
C SER A 308 -15.43 5.52 -21.39
N GLU A 309 -14.32 5.66 -22.09
CA GLU A 309 -14.17 5.53 -23.54
C GLU A 309 -14.17 4.07 -24.04
N GLN A 310 -14.06 3.09 -23.14
CA GLN A 310 -14.05 1.65 -23.45
C GLN A 310 -15.32 0.94 -22.97
N LYS A 311 -16.36 1.69 -22.58
CA LYS A 311 -17.64 1.10 -22.16
C LYS A 311 -18.25 0.27 -23.30
N GLY A 312 -18.48 -1.01 -23.03
CA GLY A 312 -19.00 -1.98 -24.00
C GLY A 312 -17.94 -2.66 -24.88
N ALA A 313 -16.67 -2.29 -24.77
CA ALA A 313 -15.57 -2.89 -25.55
C ALA A 313 -15.13 -4.28 -25.03
N SER A 314 -15.47 -4.62 -23.78
CA SER A 314 -15.25 -5.96 -23.22
C SER A 314 -16.42 -6.37 -22.35
N SER A 315 -16.72 -7.67 -22.34
CA SER A 315 -17.56 -8.33 -21.35
C SER A 315 -16.74 -8.76 -20.13
N GLU A 316 -17.41 -9.14 -19.03
CA GLU A 316 -16.73 -9.71 -17.86
C GLU A 316 -15.96 -10.99 -18.22
N TRP A 317 -16.48 -11.79 -19.14
CA TRP A 317 -15.84 -13.03 -19.61
C TRP A 317 -14.56 -12.75 -20.41
N ASP A 318 -14.52 -11.69 -21.21
CA ASP A 318 -13.33 -11.32 -21.97
C ASP A 318 -12.15 -11.01 -21.03
N ILE A 319 -12.41 -10.25 -19.96
CA ILE A 319 -11.40 -9.92 -18.95
C ILE A 319 -11.00 -11.16 -18.15
N GLU A 320 -11.96 -12.00 -17.74
CA GLU A 320 -11.66 -13.27 -17.05
C GLU A 320 -10.73 -14.15 -17.89
N LYS A 321 -11.05 -14.33 -19.18
CA LYS A 321 -10.26 -15.11 -20.13
C LYS A 321 -8.87 -14.50 -20.37
N TRP A 322 -8.80 -13.17 -20.45
CA TRP A 322 -7.54 -12.45 -20.61
C TRP A 322 -6.60 -12.67 -19.42
N VAL A 323 -7.12 -12.65 -18.19
CA VAL A 323 -6.36 -12.98 -16.98
C VAL A 323 -5.96 -14.45 -16.98
N ALA A 324 -6.87 -15.35 -17.32
CA ALA A 324 -6.62 -16.79 -17.32
C ALA A 324 -5.46 -17.23 -18.21
N GLY A 325 -5.17 -16.50 -19.29
CA GLY A 325 -4.04 -16.72 -20.17
C GLY A 325 -2.68 -16.23 -19.64
N ARG A 326 -2.64 -15.52 -18.50
CA ARG A 326 -1.43 -14.88 -17.94
C ARG A 326 -1.05 -15.37 -16.55
N VAL A 327 -1.90 -16.17 -15.91
CA VAL A 327 -1.67 -16.66 -14.54
C VAL A 327 -1.78 -18.18 -14.46
N ALA A 328 -1.15 -18.76 -13.45
CA ALA A 328 -1.32 -20.17 -13.12
C ALA A 328 -2.80 -20.48 -12.78
N LYS A 329 -3.23 -21.72 -13.05
CA LYS A 329 -4.64 -22.14 -12.93
C LYS A 329 -5.29 -21.81 -11.58
N HIS A 330 -4.57 -21.93 -10.48
CA HIS A 330 -5.10 -21.64 -9.14
C HIS A 330 -5.29 -20.15 -8.86
N LYS A 331 -4.70 -19.25 -9.68
CA LYS A 331 -4.84 -17.78 -9.57
C LYS A 331 -5.90 -17.21 -10.51
N GLN A 332 -6.53 -18.04 -11.35
CA GLN A 332 -7.56 -17.56 -12.28
C GLN A 332 -8.74 -16.96 -11.51
N LEU A 333 -9.44 -16.00 -12.13
CA LEU A 333 -10.64 -15.36 -11.58
C LEU A 333 -11.85 -16.28 -11.66
N SER A 334 -11.77 -17.46 -11.04
CA SER A 334 -12.80 -18.50 -11.10
C SER A 334 -14.10 -18.12 -10.37
N GLY A 335 -14.10 -17.05 -9.58
CA GLY A 335 -15.31 -16.41 -9.04
C GLY A 335 -15.94 -15.43 -10.04
N GLY A 336 -15.32 -15.23 -11.20
CA GLY A 336 -15.73 -14.30 -12.26
C GLY A 336 -15.29 -12.85 -12.03
N VAL A 337 -15.65 -12.03 -13.01
CA VAL A 337 -15.49 -10.57 -12.99
C VAL A 337 -16.87 -9.91 -12.84
N VAL A 338 -16.91 -8.74 -12.21
CA VAL A 338 -18.09 -7.86 -12.12
C VAL A 338 -17.70 -6.46 -12.50
N PHE A 339 -18.47 -5.83 -13.39
CA PHE A 339 -18.31 -4.41 -13.63
C PHE A 339 -18.99 -3.56 -12.56
N ILE A 340 -18.24 -2.58 -12.05
CA ILE A 340 -18.67 -1.63 -11.02
C ILE A 340 -18.34 -0.21 -11.45
N GLU A 341 -19.08 0.76 -10.92
CA GLU A 341 -18.83 2.17 -11.20
C GLU A 341 -17.51 2.65 -10.59
N GLU A 342 -17.22 2.26 -9.34
CA GLU A 342 -16.03 2.71 -8.62
C GLU A 342 -15.57 1.67 -7.58
N VAL A 343 -14.25 1.42 -7.54
CA VAL A 343 -13.62 0.61 -6.50
C VAL A 343 -13.70 1.34 -5.15
N PRO A 344 -14.26 0.72 -4.09
CA PRO A 344 -14.42 1.40 -2.82
C PRO A 344 -13.05 1.58 -2.14
N LYS A 345 -12.59 2.81 -2.00
CA LYS A 345 -11.30 3.17 -1.38
C LYS A 345 -11.50 4.08 -0.17
N SER A 346 -10.58 4.01 0.80
CA SER A 346 -10.53 4.95 1.93
C SER A 346 -9.96 6.30 1.46
N PRO A 347 -10.09 7.37 2.27
CA PRO A 347 -9.38 8.63 1.99
C PRO A 347 -7.85 8.50 1.93
N SER A 348 -7.28 7.45 2.53
CA SER A 348 -5.86 7.11 2.41
C SER A 348 -5.51 6.27 1.18
N GLY A 349 -6.49 6.01 0.29
CA GLY A 349 -6.31 5.26 -0.94
C GLY A 349 -6.36 3.74 -0.81
N LYS A 350 -6.56 3.20 0.40
CA LYS A 350 -6.64 1.74 0.61
C LYS A 350 -7.99 1.19 0.14
N ILE A 351 -7.98 0.07 -0.57
CA ILE A 351 -9.21 -0.66 -0.92
C ILE A 351 -9.96 -1.06 0.36
N GLN A 352 -11.25 -0.77 0.42
CA GLN A 352 -12.11 -1.11 1.55
C GLN A 352 -12.56 -2.57 1.45
N ARG A 353 -11.65 -3.50 1.76
CA ARG A 353 -11.85 -4.96 1.68
C ARG A 353 -13.12 -5.47 2.38
N LYS A 354 -13.58 -4.80 3.44
CA LYS A 354 -14.82 -5.15 4.14
C LYS A 354 -16.04 -5.02 3.21
N ILE A 355 -16.12 -3.93 2.45
CA ILE A 355 -17.21 -3.68 1.49
C ILE A 355 -17.17 -4.75 0.40
N LEU A 356 -15.98 -5.07 -0.13
CA LEU A 356 -15.82 -6.14 -1.13
C LEU A 356 -16.25 -7.51 -0.61
N LYS A 357 -15.95 -7.84 0.65
CA LYS A 357 -16.42 -9.09 1.28
C LYS A 357 -17.95 -9.12 1.43
N GLU A 358 -18.59 -7.99 1.69
CA GLU A 358 -20.05 -7.89 1.73
C GLU A 358 -20.68 -8.06 0.33
N TRP A 359 -20.08 -7.47 -0.70
CA TRP A 359 -20.47 -7.70 -2.09
C TRP A 359 -20.29 -9.17 -2.49
N ALA A 360 -19.13 -9.75 -2.21
CA ALA A 360 -18.84 -11.15 -2.52
C ALA A 360 -19.79 -12.12 -1.81
N LYS A 361 -20.18 -11.85 -0.56
CA LYS A 361 -21.20 -12.64 0.15
C LYS A 361 -22.57 -12.62 -0.53
N LYS A 362 -22.97 -11.47 -1.08
CA LYS A 362 -24.22 -11.35 -1.85
C LYS A 362 -24.10 -12.12 -3.16
N ASP A 363 -22.98 -11.95 -3.85
CA ASP A 363 -22.70 -12.59 -5.14
C ASP A 363 -22.63 -14.11 -5.01
N ALA A 364 -22.08 -14.65 -3.92
CA ALA A 364 -21.94 -16.09 -3.69
C ALA A 364 -23.30 -16.82 -3.70
N ARG A 365 -24.36 -16.16 -3.22
CA ARG A 365 -25.73 -16.70 -3.27
C ARG A 365 -26.17 -16.90 -4.73
N ASN A 366 -26.08 -15.83 -5.52
CA ASN A 366 -26.44 -15.84 -6.94
C ASN A 366 -25.54 -16.77 -7.79
N PHE A 367 -24.27 -16.89 -7.42
CA PHE A 367 -23.28 -17.72 -8.10
C PHE A 367 -23.58 -19.22 -7.92
N THR A 368 -24.01 -19.60 -6.72
CA THR A 368 -24.38 -21.00 -6.40
C THR A 368 -25.60 -21.42 -7.21
N ASP A 369 -26.61 -20.56 -7.30
CA ASP A 369 -27.84 -20.83 -8.06
C ASP A 369 -27.54 -21.04 -9.56
N ARG A 370 -26.71 -20.18 -10.17
CA ARG A 370 -26.31 -20.32 -11.58
C ARG A 370 -25.51 -21.61 -11.83
N ARG A 371 -24.62 -22.00 -10.91
CA ARG A 371 -23.79 -23.21 -11.05
C ARG A 371 -24.63 -24.49 -10.89
N ALA A 372 -25.71 -24.44 -10.11
CA ALA A 372 -26.68 -25.53 -9.98
C ALA A 372 -27.51 -25.69 -11.26
N SER A 373 -27.98 -24.58 -11.86
CA SER A 373 -28.74 -24.62 -13.13
C SER A 373 -27.91 -25.04 -14.34
N ALA A 374 -26.59 -24.85 -14.34
CA ALA A 374 -25.70 -25.28 -15.42
C ALA A 374 -25.26 -26.75 -15.35
N LYS A 375 -25.59 -27.46 -14.26
CA LYS A 375 -25.33 -28.90 -14.09
C LYS A 375 -26.56 -29.78 -14.39
N LEU A 376 -27.70 -29.15 -14.69
CA LEU A 376 -28.90 -29.77 -15.27
C LEU A 376 -28.87 -29.53 -16.78
#